data_AF-A0AAN1HX03-F1
#
_entry.id   AF-A0AAN1HX03-F1
#
_cell.length_a   1.000
_cell.length_b   1.000
_cell.length_c   1.000
_cell.angle_alpha   90.00
_cell.angle_beta   90.00
_cell.angle_gamma   90.00
#
_symmetry.space_group_name_H-M   'P 1'
#
loop_
_entity.id
_entity.type
_entity.pdbx_description
1 polymer ?
#
loop_
_entity_poly.entity_id
_entity_poly.type
_entity_poly.pdbx_seq_one_letter_code
_entity_poly.pdbx_strand_id
1 'polypeptide(L)'
;MTTGDVMHIPRGYWHTATRIGSGSDGHSLHMTFGITRRTGVTWINFLSDMARADEDFRSDLEGPESRTRNASLSAKLAALAHAYGPENYLAELRANTPPARHLPYVPALGQLQQVVTVTEFEPAITRLDSDRVEVIAAGKRLIFQGRAEPGLRTLLSGHPVHLTGSSPDLMAVAECLIKEGLCAPLNDESSSGYTGLVPPVTSSKVPLTSA
;
A
#
# COMPACT_ATOMS: atom_id res chain seq x y z
N MET A 1 4.11 9.32 30.99
CA MET A 1 3.36 8.28 30.29
C MET A 1 3.70 6.95 30.93
N THR A 2 2.69 6.19 31.31
CA THR A 2 2.79 4.80 31.79
C THR A 2 2.37 3.82 30.69
N THR A 3 2.60 2.53 30.91
CA THR A 3 2.19 1.49 29.96
C THR A 3 0.69 1.57 29.67
N GLY A 4 0.33 1.62 28.39
CA GLY A 4 -1.05 1.74 27.92
C GLY A 4 -1.49 3.18 27.61
N ASP A 5 -0.74 4.20 28.02
CA ASP A 5 -1.04 5.58 27.66
C ASP A 5 -0.86 5.81 26.16
N VAL A 6 -1.79 6.53 25.56
CA VAL A 6 -1.74 6.96 24.15
C VAL A 6 -1.65 8.48 24.08
N MET A 7 -0.70 8.97 23.30
CA MET A 7 -0.55 10.40 23.02
C MET A 7 -0.60 10.64 21.52
N HIS A 8 -1.49 11.54 21.09
CA HIS A 8 -1.58 12.00 19.71
C HIS A 8 -0.91 13.37 19.57
N ILE A 9 0.08 13.46 18.69
CA ILE A 9 0.78 14.71 18.36
C ILE A 9 0.48 15.06 16.91
N PRO A 10 -0.25 16.15 16.63
CA PRO A 10 -0.49 16.59 15.26
C PRO A 10 0.80 17.00 14.55
N ARG A 11 0.80 16.94 13.21
CA ARG A 11 1.93 17.40 12.40
C ARG A 11 2.27 18.87 12.70
N GLY A 12 3.56 19.17 12.84
CA GLY A 12 4.08 20.53 13.06
C GLY A 12 4.30 20.89 14.52
N TYR A 13 3.95 20.00 15.46
CA TYR A 13 4.17 20.21 16.89
C TYR A 13 5.54 19.69 17.32
N TRP A 14 6.32 20.60 17.88
CA TRP A 14 7.60 20.27 18.51
C TRP A 14 7.33 19.46 19.77
N HIS A 15 8.10 18.39 19.96
CA HIS A 15 8.00 17.57 21.16
C HIS A 15 9.37 17.00 21.51
N THR A 16 9.55 16.70 22.79
CA THR A 16 10.73 16.03 23.33
C THR A 16 10.26 14.93 24.28
N ALA A 17 10.95 13.80 24.26
CA ALA A 17 10.69 12.70 25.17
C ALA A 17 11.95 12.43 25.99
N THR A 18 11.79 12.44 27.31
CA THR A 18 12.83 12.03 28.26
C THR A 18 12.27 10.93 29.16
N ARG A 19 13.17 10.17 29.78
CA ARG A 19 12.80 9.17 30.79
C ARG A 19 13.11 9.71 32.18
N ILE A 20 12.35 9.27 33.17
CA ILE A 20 12.63 9.52 34.58
C ILE A 20 13.31 8.25 35.13
N GLY A 21 14.43 8.40 35.84
CA GLY A 21 15.18 7.28 36.45
C GLY A 21 16.49 6.88 35.74
N SER A 22 17.29 6.07 36.42
CA SER A 22 18.55 5.48 35.93
C SER A 22 18.68 4.00 36.36
N GLY A 23 19.58 3.24 35.73
CA GLY A 23 19.74 1.80 36.02
C GLY A 23 18.62 0.92 35.43
N SER A 24 18.35 -0.22 36.06
CA SER A 24 17.35 -1.21 35.62
C SER A 24 15.91 -0.71 35.63
N ASP A 25 15.62 0.34 36.40
CA ASP A 25 14.26 0.81 36.66
C ASP A 25 13.89 2.04 35.81
N GLY A 26 14.82 2.50 34.96
CA GLY A 26 14.67 3.71 34.15
C GLY A 26 14.36 3.46 32.67
N HIS A 27 14.02 2.25 32.25
CA HIS A 27 13.73 1.96 30.85
C HIS A 27 12.33 2.43 30.45
N SER A 28 12.22 3.01 29.25
CA SER A 28 10.95 3.39 28.65
C SER A 28 10.92 2.88 27.21
N LEU A 29 9.87 2.14 26.88
CA LEU A 29 9.55 1.71 25.52
C LEU A 29 8.24 2.36 25.11
N HIS A 30 8.22 2.99 23.95
CA HIS A 30 7.01 3.51 23.33
C HIS A 30 7.00 3.13 21.85
N MET A 31 5.81 3.02 21.28
CA MET A 31 5.59 2.77 19.86
C MET A 31 4.91 3.99 19.25
N THR A 32 5.48 4.52 18.18
CA THR A 32 4.94 5.68 17.47
C THR A 32 4.32 5.24 16.15
N PHE A 33 3.04 5.52 15.98
CA PHE A 33 2.33 5.29 14.72
C PHE A 33 2.25 6.59 13.93
N GLY A 34 3.01 6.68 12.84
CA GLY A 34 2.96 7.80 11.91
C GLY A 34 1.85 7.62 10.88
N ILE A 35 0.87 8.53 10.84
CA ILE A 35 -0.15 8.56 9.79
C ILE A 35 0.23 9.64 8.77
N THR A 36 0.79 9.21 7.64
CA THR A 36 1.19 10.13 6.57
C THR A 36 -0.01 10.62 5.78
N ARG A 37 -0.34 11.91 5.92
CA ARG A 37 -1.35 12.58 5.07
C ARG A 37 -0.72 13.03 3.76
N ARG A 38 -1.38 12.72 2.64
CA ARG A 38 -1.03 13.29 1.34
C ARG A 38 -1.60 14.70 1.23
N THR A 39 -0.87 15.61 0.62
CA THR A 39 -1.20 17.04 0.55
C THR A 39 -1.13 17.53 -0.91
N GLY A 40 -1.60 18.75 -1.16
CA GLY A 40 -1.44 19.37 -2.49
C GLY A 40 0.02 19.41 -2.96
N VAL A 41 0.98 19.57 -2.04
CA VAL A 41 2.41 19.56 -2.39
C VAL A 41 2.87 18.16 -2.83
N THR A 42 2.43 17.09 -2.16
CA THR A 42 2.79 15.73 -2.60
C THR A 42 2.15 15.38 -3.94
N TRP A 43 0.97 15.92 -4.21
CA TRP A 43 0.32 15.81 -5.52
C TRP A 43 1.07 16.60 -6.61
N ILE A 44 1.49 17.84 -6.35
CA ILE A 44 2.31 18.62 -7.29
C ILE A 44 3.64 17.91 -7.59
N ASN A 45 4.29 17.30 -6.58
CA ASN A 45 5.49 16.50 -6.80
C ASN A 45 5.23 15.32 -7.74
N PHE A 46 4.09 14.63 -7.57
CA PHE A 46 3.68 13.57 -8.49
C PHE A 46 3.45 14.10 -9.92
N LEU A 47 2.80 15.27 -10.08
CA LEU A 47 2.65 15.88 -11.40
C LEU A 47 3.99 16.21 -12.05
N SER A 48 4.98 16.65 -11.26
CA SER A 48 6.34 16.87 -11.74
C SER A 48 6.98 15.57 -12.26
N ASP A 49 6.75 14.44 -11.58
CA ASP A 49 7.21 13.14 -12.05
C ASP A 49 6.55 12.75 -13.37
N MET A 50 5.24 12.96 -13.51
CA MET A 50 4.50 12.70 -14.76
C MET A 50 4.96 13.61 -15.91
N ALA A 51 5.24 14.88 -15.62
CA ALA A 51 5.70 15.85 -16.60
C ALA A 51 7.02 15.44 -17.27
N ARG A 52 7.86 14.62 -16.61
CA ARG A 52 9.12 14.13 -17.19
C ARG A 52 8.95 13.30 -18.46
N ALA A 53 7.78 12.71 -18.67
CA ALA A 53 7.48 11.94 -19.88
C ALA A 53 7.38 12.82 -21.13
N ASP A 54 7.08 14.12 -20.98
CA ASP A 54 6.98 15.08 -22.08
C ASP A 54 8.30 15.86 -22.21
N GLU A 55 8.84 15.88 -23.43
CA GLU A 55 10.13 16.50 -23.75
C GLU A 55 10.15 18.02 -23.54
N ASP A 56 9.01 18.70 -23.69
CA ASP A 56 8.96 20.15 -23.50
C ASP A 56 9.27 20.56 -22.06
N PHE A 57 8.91 19.72 -21.07
CA PHE A 57 9.25 19.95 -19.66
C PHE A 57 10.71 19.60 -19.34
N ARG A 58 11.42 18.90 -20.23
CA ARG A 58 12.84 18.55 -20.06
C ARG A 58 13.78 19.52 -20.76
N SER A 59 13.25 20.39 -21.62
CA SER A 59 14.02 21.35 -22.40
C SER A 59 14.42 22.57 -21.56
N ASP A 60 15.55 23.20 -21.90
CA ASP A 60 16.03 24.41 -21.22
C ASP A 60 15.01 25.56 -21.30
N LEU A 61 14.87 26.32 -20.21
CA LEU A 61 13.92 27.43 -20.13
C LEU A 61 14.45 28.74 -20.73
N GLU A 62 15.77 28.84 -20.94
CA GLU A 62 16.43 30.01 -21.50
C GLU A 62 16.32 30.01 -23.04
N GLY A 63 15.93 31.14 -23.63
CA GLY A 63 15.88 31.29 -25.10
C GLY A 63 14.90 32.34 -25.62
N PRO A 64 14.99 32.70 -26.91
CA PRO A 64 14.21 33.78 -27.53
C PRO A 64 12.69 33.49 -27.58
N GLU A 65 12.25 32.24 -27.44
CA GLU A 65 10.84 31.82 -27.47
C GLU A 65 10.18 31.69 -26.08
N SER A 66 10.84 32.17 -25.02
CA SER A 66 10.45 31.97 -23.62
C SER A 66 8.98 32.31 -23.29
N ARG A 67 8.39 33.35 -23.92
CA ARG A 67 6.97 33.72 -23.68
C ARG A 67 5.97 32.71 -24.27
N THR A 68 6.15 32.28 -25.52
CA THR A 68 5.28 31.28 -26.16
C THR A 68 5.45 29.93 -25.48
N ARG A 69 6.68 29.61 -25.05
CA ARG A 69 7.00 28.42 -24.27
C ARG A 69 6.29 28.42 -22.91
N ASN A 70 6.23 29.55 -22.20
CA ASN A 70 5.51 29.65 -20.93
C ASN A 70 4.01 29.31 -21.06
N ALA A 71 3.34 29.83 -22.10
CA ALA A 71 1.93 29.54 -22.34
C ALA A 71 1.71 28.04 -22.66
N SER A 72 2.59 27.45 -23.48
CA SER A 72 2.55 26.01 -23.79
C SER A 72 2.75 25.14 -22.54
N LEU A 73 3.81 25.39 -21.77
CA LEU A 73 4.11 24.64 -20.54
C LEU A 73 2.98 24.76 -19.50
N SER A 74 2.40 25.95 -19.35
CA SER A 74 1.25 26.16 -18.46
C SER A 74 0.02 25.37 -18.91
N ALA A 75 -0.28 25.36 -20.22
CA ALA A 75 -1.39 24.58 -20.77
C ALA A 75 -1.16 23.07 -20.59
N LYS A 76 0.05 22.59 -20.84
CA LYS A 76 0.44 21.18 -20.62
C LYS A 76 0.35 20.80 -19.15
N LEU A 77 0.79 21.66 -18.23
CA LEU A 77 0.69 21.41 -16.79
C LEU A 77 -0.78 21.35 -16.35
N ALA A 78 -1.63 22.24 -16.86
CA ALA A 78 -3.06 22.21 -16.61
C ALA A 78 -3.70 20.91 -17.14
N ALA A 79 -3.29 20.44 -18.32
CA ALA A 79 -3.74 19.16 -18.87
C ALA A 79 -3.31 17.98 -17.98
N LEU A 80 -2.06 17.96 -17.49
CA LEU A 80 -1.58 16.95 -16.53
C LEU A 80 -2.37 16.99 -15.23
N ALA A 81 -2.63 18.17 -14.68
CA ALA A 81 -3.42 18.33 -13.45
C ALA A 81 -4.87 17.85 -13.63
N HIS A 82 -5.44 17.98 -14.83
CA HIS A 82 -6.77 17.46 -15.15
C HIS A 82 -6.76 15.92 -15.30
N ALA A 83 -5.80 15.37 -16.04
CA ALA A 83 -5.66 13.92 -16.23
C ALA A 83 -5.35 13.19 -14.91
N TYR A 84 -4.52 13.80 -14.08
CA TYR A 84 -4.10 13.28 -12.78
C TYR A 84 -4.60 14.15 -11.64
N GLY A 85 -5.92 14.36 -11.58
CA GLY A 85 -6.54 14.98 -10.41
C GLY A 85 -6.22 14.21 -9.11
N PRO A 86 -6.54 14.78 -7.92
CA PRO A 86 -6.18 14.17 -6.64
C PRO A 86 -6.62 12.71 -6.46
N GLU A 87 -7.78 12.32 -6.99
CA GLU A 87 -8.27 10.94 -6.91
C GLU A 87 -7.40 9.97 -7.72
N ASN A 88 -7.07 10.32 -8.97
CA ASN A 88 -6.21 9.53 -9.84
C ASN A 88 -4.79 9.43 -9.26
N TYR A 89 -4.26 10.53 -8.72
CA TYR A 89 -3.00 10.52 -7.97
C TYR A 89 -3.04 9.53 -6.81
N LEU A 90 -4.10 9.54 -6.00
CA LEU A 90 -4.22 8.62 -4.87
C LEU A 90 -4.39 7.17 -5.33
N ALA A 91 -5.09 6.93 -6.43
CA ALA A 91 -5.21 5.59 -7.03
C ALA A 91 -3.85 5.08 -7.50
N GLU A 92 -3.09 5.90 -8.25
CA GLU A 92 -1.73 5.57 -8.70
C GLU A 92 -0.77 5.34 -7.53
N LEU A 93 -0.81 6.21 -6.52
CA LEU A 93 -0.01 6.03 -5.32
C LEU A 93 -0.32 4.67 -4.66
N ARG A 94 -1.59 4.34 -4.46
CA ARG A 94 -2.01 3.10 -3.80
C ARG A 94 -1.60 1.87 -4.59
N ALA A 95 -1.80 1.91 -5.92
CA ALA A 95 -1.42 0.84 -6.82
C ALA A 95 0.10 0.59 -6.81
N ASN A 96 0.90 1.65 -6.70
CA ASN A 96 2.35 1.60 -6.88
C ASN A 96 3.18 1.64 -5.59
N THR A 97 2.56 1.81 -4.41
CA THR A 97 3.30 1.82 -3.15
C THR A 97 3.85 0.42 -2.87
N PRO A 98 5.19 0.24 -2.87
CA PRO A 98 5.79 -1.07 -2.67
C PRO A 98 5.48 -1.60 -1.27
N PRO A 99 5.37 -2.93 -1.09
CA PRO A 99 5.13 -3.51 0.21
C PRO A 99 6.37 -3.31 1.10
N ALA A 100 6.17 -3.33 2.41
CA ALA A 100 7.29 -3.39 3.34
C ALA A 100 8.11 -4.66 3.08
N ARG A 101 9.38 -4.67 3.49
CA ARG A 101 10.20 -5.88 3.39
C ARG A 101 9.74 -6.88 4.44
N HIS A 102 9.22 -8.02 3.98
CA HIS A 102 8.89 -9.16 4.83
C HIS A 102 9.98 -10.22 4.73
N LEU A 103 10.09 -11.06 5.76
CA LEU A 103 10.94 -12.24 5.69
C LEU A 103 10.40 -13.16 4.59
N PRO A 104 11.25 -13.62 3.66
CA PRO A 104 10.81 -14.55 2.63
C PRO A 104 10.36 -15.86 3.26
N TYR A 105 9.37 -16.52 2.65
CA TYR A 105 9.04 -17.89 3.03
C TYR A 105 10.24 -18.80 2.71
N VAL A 106 10.74 -19.48 3.73
CA VAL A 106 11.79 -20.48 3.60
C VAL A 106 11.18 -21.82 3.98
N PRO A 107 11.00 -22.78 3.04
CA PRO A 107 10.39 -24.08 3.32
C PRO A 107 11.06 -24.86 4.46
N ALA A 108 12.36 -24.62 4.68
CA ALA A 108 13.11 -25.21 5.80
C ALA A 108 12.61 -24.75 7.19
N LEU A 109 11.85 -23.65 7.27
CA LEU A 109 11.27 -23.14 8.51
C LEU A 109 9.88 -23.74 8.81
N GLY A 110 9.40 -24.68 7.99
CA GLY A 110 8.14 -25.39 8.21
C GLY A 110 7.17 -25.28 7.04
N GLN A 111 6.08 -26.04 7.14
CA GLN A 111 5.02 -26.03 6.13
C GLN A 111 4.26 -24.70 6.15
N LEU A 112 3.81 -24.26 4.98
CA LEU A 112 2.96 -23.09 4.85
C LEU A 112 1.55 -23.41 5.37
N GLN A 113 1.25 -22.97 6.60
CA GLN A 113 -0.04 -23.21 7.25
C GLN A 113 -0.99 -22.02 7.17
N GLN A 114 -0.46 -20.80 7.21
CA GLN A 114 -1.22 -19.57 7.16
C GLN A 114 -0.51 -18.52 6.32
N VAL A 115 -1.29 -17.61 5.76
CA VAL A 115 -0.80 -16.52 4.93
C VAL A 115 -1.61 -15.26 5.21
N VAL A 116 -1.00 -14.09 5.04
CA VAL A 116 -1.68 -12.80 5.15
C VAL A 116 -1.22 -11.86 4.03
N THR A 117 -2.12 -11.01 3.57
CA THR A 117 -1.79 -9.91 2.65
C THR A 117 -0.92 -8.88 3.37
N VAL A 118 0.15 -8.43 2.73
CA VAL A 118 1.11 -7.50 3.35
C VAL A 118 1.32 -6.21 2.55
N THR A 119 0.36 -5.88 1.68
CA THR A 119 0.38 -4.64 0.92
C THR A 119 -0.08 -3.47 1.79
N GLU A 120 0.53 -2.29 1.62
CA GLU A 120 0.16 -1.09 2.40
C GLU A 120 -1.28 -0.63 2.11
N PHE A 121 -1.74 -0.87 0.88
CA PHE A 121 -3.09 -0.56 0.43
C PHE A 121 -3.80 -1.81 -0.07
N GLU A 122 -5.13 -1.77 -0.01
CA GLU A 122 -6.00 -2.84 -0.51
C GLU A 122 -5.72 -3.13 -1.99
N PRO A 123 -5.39 -4.39 -2.35
CA PRO A 123 -5.22 -4.79 -3.74
C PRO A 123 -6.50 -4.60 -4.56
N ALA A 124 -6.36 -4.02 -5.77
CA ALA A 124 -7.48 -3.94 -6.71
C ALA A 124 -7.61 -5.26 -7.48
N ILE A 125 -8.79 -5.88 -7.44
CA ILE A 125 -9.09 -7.12 -8.14
C ILE A 125 -10.18 -6.85 -9.17
N THR A 126 -9.83 -6.92 -10.45
CA THR A 126 -10.73 -6.60 -11.57
C THR A 126 -10.85 -7.80 -12.50
N ARG A 127 -12.08 -8.25 -12.76
CA ARG A 127 -12.32 -9.27 -13.79
C ARG A 127 -12.20 -8.62 -15.17
N LEU A 128 -11.30 -9.12 -16.01
CA LEU A 128 -11.10 -8.61 -17.37
C LEU A 128 -12.10 -9.27 -18.35
N ASP A 129 -12.31 -10.57 -18.18
CA ASP A 129 -13.26 -11.38 -18.94
C ASP A 129 -13.61 -12.66 -18.15
N SER A 130 -14.28 -13.64 -18.77
CA SER A 130 -14.67 -14.88 -18.11
C SER A 130 -13.50 -15.75 -17.65
N ASP A 131 -12.32 -15.60 -18.25
CA ASP A 131 -11.16 -16.47 -18.04
C ASP A 131 -9.96 -15.75 -17.41
N ARG A 132 -10.04 -14.43 -17.22
CA ARG A 132 -8.92 -13.63 -16.68
C ARG A 132 -9.34 -12.63 -15.62
N VAL A 133 -8.53 -12.59 -14.56
CA VAL A 133 -8.66 -11.65 -13.44
C VAL A 133 -7.32 -10.95 -13.26
N GLU A 134 -7.38 -9.63 -13.13
CA GLU A 134 -6.24 -8.78 -12.86
C GLU A 134 -6.17 -8.40 -11.38
N VAL A 135 -4.95 -8.44 -10.83
CA VAL A 135 -4.63 -7.92 -9.51
C VAL A 135 -3.60 -6.81 -9.67
N ILE A 136 -3.93 -5.61 -9.17
CA ILE A 136 -3.00 -4.47 -9.08
C ILE A 136 -2.74 -4.16 -7.61
N ALA A 137 -1.49 -4.31 -7.20
CA ALA A 137 -1.03 -3.92 -5.87
C ALA A 137 0.50 -3.84 -5.85
N ALA A 138 1.06 -3.07 -4.91
CA ALA A 138 2.49 -3.15 -4.62
C ALA A 138 3.41 -2.81 -5.83
N GLY A 139 2.93 -2.00 -6.78
CA GLY A 139 3.63 -1.69 -8.04
C GLY A 139 3.61 -2.82 -9.05
N LYS A 140 2.78 -3.85 -8.82
CA LYS A 140 2.66 -5.03 -9.67
C LYS A 140 1.28 -5.10 -10.31
N ARG A 141 1.27 -5.64 -11.52
CA ARG A 141 0.09 -6.02 -12.28
C ARG A 141 0.20 -7.50 -12.60
N LEU A 142 -0.63 -8.31 -11.96
CA LEU A 142 -0.62 -9.76 -12.09
C LEU A 142 -1.91 -10.22 -12.76
N ILE A 143 -1.81 -11.12 -13.73
CA ILE A 143 -2.96 -11.71 -14.41
C ILE A 143 -3.09 -13.18 -13.99
N PHE A 144 -4.27 -13.54 -13.51
CA PHE A 144 -4.63 -14.89 -13.10
C PHE A 144 -5.77 -15.44 -13.95
N GLN A 145 -5.93 -16.76 -13.92
CA GLN A 145 -7.08 -17.45 -14.48
C GLN A 145 -8.37 -17.05 -13.75
N GLY A 146 -9.49 -16.93 -14.46
CA GLY A 146 -10.76 -16.42 -13.93
C GLY A 146 -11.28 -17.23 -12.74
N ARG A 147 -11.05 -18.55 -12.77
CA ARG A 147 -11.38 -19.48 -11.67
C ARG A 147 -10.64 -19.19 -10.37
N ALA A 148 -9.53 -18.45 -10.40
CA ALA A 148 -8.76 -18.10 -9.21
C ALA A 148 -9.36 -16.92 -8.42
N GLU A 149 -10.32 -16.19 -8.97
CA GLU A 149 -10.88 -15.00 -8.32
C GLU A 149 -11.38 -15.23 -6.90
N PRO A 150 -12.15 -16.29 -6.58
CA PRO A 150 -12.61 -16.52 -5.22
C PRO A 150 -11.44 -16.67 -4.24
N GLY A 151 -10.40 -17.41 -4.64
CA GLY A 151 -9.18 -17.58 -3.85
C GLY A 151 -8.41 -16.27 -3.67
N LEU A 152 -8.28 -15.47 -4.74
CA LEU A 152 -7.63 -14.15 -4.67
C LEU A 152 -8.37 -13.22 -3.69
N ARG A 153 -9.70 -13.17 -3.73
CA ARG A 153 -10.50 -12.34 -2.81
C ARG A 153 -10.33 -12.76 -1.36
N THR A 154 -10.22 -14.06 -1.09
CA THR A 154 -9.94 -14.57 0.26
C THR A 154 -8.52 -14.20 0.71
N LEU A 155 -7.52 -14.50 -0.11
CA LEU A 155 -6.09 -14.33 0.22
C LEU A 155 -5.63 -12.86 0.29
N LEU A 156 -6.30 -11.97 -0.45
CA LEU A 156 -5.99 -10.54 -0.52
C LEU A 156 -6.92 -9.68 0.35
N SER A 157 -7.70 -10.31 1.24
CA SER A 157 -8.65 -9.63 2.12
C SER A 157 -8.01 -8.81 3.24
N GLY A 158 -6.70 -8.98 3.48
CA GLY A 158 -6.01 -8.43 4.66
C GLY A 158 -6.18 -9.24 5.94
N HIS A 159 -7.04 -10.27 5.93
CA HIS A 159 -7.18 -11.21 7.05
C HIS A 159 -6.19 -12.37 6.92
N PRO A 160 -5.64 -12.89 8.03
CA PRO A 160 -4.95 -14.19 8.03
C PRO A 160 -5.85 -15.30 7.48
N VAL A 161 -5.34 -16.05 6.50
CA VAL A 161 -6.03 -17.18 5.86
C VAL A 161 -5.32 -18.46 6.22
N HIS A 162 -6.07 -19.42 6.76
CA HIS A 162 -5.59 -20.77 7.03
C HIS A 162 -5.62 -21.60 5.76
N LEU A 163 -4.53 -22.29 5.49
CA LEU A 163 -4.29 -23.06 4.28
C LEU A 163 -4.34 -24.58 4.50
N THR A 164 -4.28 -25.02 5.76
CA THR A 164 -4.38 -26.43 6.13
C THR A 164 -5.71 -27.04 5.65
N GLY A 165 -5.64 -28.09 4.84
CA GLY A 165 -6.83 -28.75 4.27
C GLY A 165 -7.51 -27.98 3.13
N SER A 166 -6.90 -26.88 2.65
CA SER A 166 -7.42 -26.13 1.51
C SER A 166 -7.20 -26.87 0.18
N SER A 167 -7.91 -26.44 -0.86
CA SER A 167 -7.76 -27.00 -2.21
C SER A 167 -6.34 -26.75 -2.76
N PRO A 168 -5.78 -27.66 -3.58
CA PRO A 168 -4.49 -27.45 -4.23
C PRO A 168 -4.41 -26.14 -5.04
N ASP A 169 -5.51 -25.71 -5.64
CA ASP A 169 -5.59 -24.45 -6.39
C ASP A 169 -5.37 -23.22 -5.48
N LEU A 170 -5.98 -23.20 -4.29
CA LEU A 170 -5.78 -22.11 -3.32
C LEU A 170 -4.33 -22.05 -2.82
N MET A 171 -3.73 -23.22 -2.55
CA MET A 171 -2.31 -23.32 -2.18
C MET A 171 -1.41 -22.73 -3.26
N ALA A 172 -1.63 -23.10 -4.52
CA ALA A 172 -0.82 -22.60 -5.64
C ALA A 172 -0.95 -21.07 -5.81
N VAL A 173 -2.15 -20.52 -5.62
CA VAL A 173 -2.35 -19.05 -5.63
C VAL A 173 -1.63 -18.39 -4.46
N ALA A 174 -1.70 -18.96 -3.25
CA ALA A 174 -1.01 -18.41 -2.09
C ALA A 174 0.51 -18.40 -2.27
N GLU A 175 1.10 -19.50 -2.75
CA GLU A 175 2.53 -19.58 -3.08
C GLU A 175 2.94 -18.54 -4.13
N CYS A 176 2.12 -18.35 -5.17
CA CYS A 176 2.33 -17.32 -6.18
C CYS A 176 2.33 -15.92 -5.56
N LEU A 177 1.34 -15.58 -4.72
CA LEU A 177 1.26 -14.28 -4.07
C LEU A 177 2.41 -14.03 -3.09
N ILE A 178 2.89 -15.07 -2.39
CA ILE A 178 4.08 -14.99 -1.52
C ILE A 178 5.33 -14.73 -2.35
N LYS A 179 5.52 -15.49 -3.45
CA LYS A 179 6.63 -15.28 -4.37
C LYS A 179 6.63 -13.87 -4.95
N GLU A 180 5.45 -13.34 -5.24
CA GLU A 180 5.28 -11.97 -5.72
C GLU A 180 5.29 -10.92 -4.60
N GLY A 181 5.45 -11.30 -3.33
CA GLY A 181 5.55 -10.38 -2.20
C GLY A 181 4.27 -9.61 -1.88
N LEU A 182 3.11 -10.04 -2.40
CA LEU A 182 1.81 -9.51 -2.03
C LEU A 182 1.30 -10.13 -0.71
N CYS A 183 1.78 -11.33 -0.42
CA CYS A 183 1.46 -12.08 0.79
C CYS A 183 2.74 -12.49 1.53
N ALA A 184 2.61 -12.74 2.84
CA ALA A 184 3.66 -13.32 3.67
C ALA A 184 3.13 -14.54 4.45
N PRO A 185 3.96 -15.56 4.69
CA PRO A 185 3.61 -16.66 5.57
C PRO A 185 3.40 -16.15 7.00
N LEU A 186 2.45 -16.76 7.72
CA LEU A 186 2.31 -16.59 9.16
C LEU A 186 2.63 -17.91 9.85
N ASN A 187 3.53 -17.82 10.83
CA ASN A 187 3.76 -18.87 11.82
C ASN A 187 3.03 -18.53 13.12
N ASP A 188 3.01 -19.47 14.06
CA ASP A 188 2.31 -19.31 15.34
C ASP A 188 2.82 -18.07 16.10
N GLU A 189 4.13 -17.80 16.08
CA GLU A 189 4.71 -16.65 16.77
C GLU A 189 4.25 -15.32 16.16
N SER A 190 4.24 -15.19 14.84
CA SER A 190 3.82 -13.98 14.13
C SER A 190 2.30 -13.79 14.11
N SER A 191 1.53 -14.87 14.23
CA SER A 191 0.06 -14.82 14.30
C SER A 191 -0.43 -13.98 15.48
N SER A 192 0.31 -13.98 16.60
CA SER A 192 0.02 -13.17 17.79
C SER A 192 -0.04 -11.67 17.49
N GLY A 193 0.72 -11.19 16.50
CA GLY A 193 0.73 -9.81 16.05
C GLY A 193 -0.55 -9.37 15.32
N TYR A 194 -1.42 -10.31 14.95
CA TYR A 194 -2.71 -10.04 14.28
C TYR A 194 -3.91 -10.20 15.22
N THR A 195 -3.73 -10.87 16.35
CA THR A 195 -4.80 -11.11 17.34
C THR A 195 -5.36 -9.79 17.86
N GLY A 196 -6.66 -9.57 17.66
CA GLY A 196 -7.37 -8.37 18.13
C GLY A 196 -7.09 -7.09 17.32
N LEU A 197 -6.18 -7.12 16.33
CA LEU A 197 -5.93 -6.01 15.40
C LEU A 197 -6.76 -6.10 14.13
N VAL A 198 -7.26 -7.29 13.83
CA VAL A 198 -8.15 -7.55 12.71
C VAL A 198 -9.59 -7.29 13.16
N PRO A 199 -10.24 -6.21 12.67
CA PRO A 199 -11.62 -5.92 13.06
C PRO A 199 -12.54 -7.08 12.63
N PRO A 200 -13.51 -7.50 13.47
CA PRO A 200 -14.38 -8.65 13.19
C PRO A 200 -15.41 -8.39 12.07
N VAL A 201 -15.37 -7.22 11.42
CA VAL A 201 -16.34 -6.80 10.41
C VAL A 201 -15.58 -6.27 9.19
N THR A 202 -16.01 -6.72 8.01
CA THR A 202 -15.69 -6.12 6.70
C THR A 202 -15.64 -4.60 6.81
N SER A 203 -14.53 -4.03 6.35
CA SER A 203 -14.25 -2.60 6.42
C SER A 203 -15.45 -1.73 6.00
N SER A 204 -15.53 -0.53 6.57
CA SER A 204 -16.59 0.48 6.42
C SER A 204 -16.83 1.04 5.01
N LYS A 205 -16.36 0.38 3.95
CA LYS A 205 -16.73 0.72 2.58
C LYS A 205 -18.14 0.19 2.29
N VAL A 206 -19.14 0.98 2.66
CA VAL A 206 -20.44 0.90 1.97
C VAL A 206 -20.17 1.24 0.50
N PRO A 207 -20.58 0.41 -0.47
CA PRO A 207 -20.45 0.75 -1.88
C PRO A 207 -21.11 2.11 -2.12
N LEU A 208 -20.40 3.04 -2.75
CA LEU A 208 -21.01 4.26 -3.26
C LEU A 208 -22.09 3.82 -4.26
N THR A 209 -23.34 3.81 -3.81
CA THR A 209 -24.49 3.68 -4.70
C THR A 209 -24.52 4.92 -5.56
N SER A 210 -24.25 4.75 -6.85
CA SER A 210 -24.38 5.80 -7.86
C SER A 210 -25.78 6.40 -7.80
N ALA A 211 -25.84 7.72 -7.60
CA ALA A 211 -27.03 8.53 -7.84
C ALA A 211 -26.86 9.25 -9.19
#